data_AF-A0A3B1JPU4-F1
#
_entry.id   AF-A0A3B1JPU4-F1
#
_cell.length_a   1.000
_cell.length_b   1.000
_cell.length_c   1.000
_cell.angle_alpha   90.00
_cell.angle_beta   90.00
_cell.angle_gamma   90.00
#
_symmetry.space_group_name_H-M   'P 1'
#
loop_
_entity.id
_entity.type
_entity.pdbx_description
1 polymer ?
#
loop_
_entity_poly.entity_id
_entity_poly.type
_entity_poly.pdbx_seq_one_letter_code
_entity_poly.pdbx_strand_id
1 'polypeptide(L)' 'FEKEEKEFRKKFKFEGEIQVMYQVTAACSKKASGRDLAVQVGEILDVISNSESDKLICRNKEGKYNDIYDDIGDGKLSKY' A
#
# COMPACT_ATOMS: atom_id res chain seq x y z
N PHE A 1 -11.63 -3.24 8.32
CA PHE A 1 -11.75 -2.11 7.38
C PHE A 1 -11.87 -0.79 8.12
N GLU A 2 -13.01 -0.40 8.69
CA GLU A 2 -13.22 0.96 9.23
C GLU A 2 -12.28 1.42 10.38
N LYS A 3 -11.82 0.48 11.22
CA LYS A 3 -10.82 0.78 12.28
C LYS A 3 -9.43 1.05 11.70
N GLU A 4 -8.99 0.20 10.78
CA GLU A 4 -7.68 0.33 10.13
C GLU A 4 -7.63 1.55 9.23
N GLU A 5 -8.73 1.88 8.57
CA GLU A 5 -8.92 3.10 7.79
C GLU A 5 -8.77 4.37 8.64
N LYS A 6 -9.36 4.39 9.85
CA LYS A 6 -9.19 5.49 10.80
C LYS A 6 -7.76 5.61 11.31
N GLU A 7 -7.12 4.49 11.63
CA GLU A 7 -5.71 4.48 12.04
C GLU A 7 -4.79 4.93 10.92
N PHE A 8 -5.02 4.43 9.70
CA PHE A 8 -4.35 4.85 8.48
C PHE A 8 -4.51 6.36 8.28
N ARG A 9 -5.75 6.86 8.32
CA ARG A 9 -6.05 8.28 8.15
C ARG A 9 -5.30 9.17 9.13
N LYS A 10 -5.22 8.72 10.39
CA LYS A 10 -4.51 9.44 11.46
C LYS A 10 -2.98 9.33 11.33
N LYS A 11 -2.48 8.15 10.96
CA LYS A 11 -1.04 7.85 10.89
C LYS A 11 -0.37 8.47 9.68
N PHE A 12 -1.07 8.50 8.55
CA PHE A 12 -0.58 9.03 7.28
C PHE A 12 -1.12 10.43 6.96
N LYS A 13 -1.87 11.04 7.89
CA LYS A 13 -2.55 12.34 7.69
C LYS A 13 -3.34 12.38 6.39
N PHE A 14 -3.98 11.27 6.04
CA PHE A 14 -4.69 11.15 4.79
C PHE A 14 -6.00 11.95 4.87
N GLU A 15 -6.12 13.05 4.14
CA GLU A 15 -7.36 13.82 4.07
C GLU A 15 -8.12 13.48 2.78
N GLY A 16 -8.79 12.32 2.78
CA GLY A 16 -9.56 11.87 1.63
C GLY A 16 -10.42 10.63 1.87
N GLU A 17 -11.17 10.25 0.85
CA GLU A 17 -11.85 8.96 0.78
C GLU A 17 -10.85 7.86 0.42
N ILE A 18 -10.97 6.72 1.09
CA ILE A 18 -10.11 5.56 0.89
C ILE A 18 -10.65 4.80 -0.31
N GLN A 19 -10.09 5.11 -1.48
CA GLN A 19 -10.44 4.46 -2.73
C GLN A 19 -9.21 3.84 -3.36
N VAL A 20 -9.37 2.63 -3.90
CA VAL A 20 -8.31 1.97 -4.67
C VAL A 20 -8.10 2.77 -5.95
N MET A 21 -6.95 3.45 -6.06
CA MET A 21 -6.56 4.16 -7.28
C MET A 21 -6.10 3.15 -8.34
N TYR A 22 -5.14 2.31 -7.99
CA TYR A 22 -4.56 1.31 -8.89
C TYR A 22 -4.03 0.12 -8.11
N GLN A 23 -3.82 -0.99 -8.80
CA GLN A 23 -3.18 -2.16 -8.22
C GLN A 23 -1.70 -2.16 -8.59
N VAL A 24 -0.85 -2.39 -7.60
CA VAL A 24 0.59 -2.61 -7.81
C VAL A 24 0.91 -4.06 -7.64
N THR A 25 1.79 -4.54 -8.51
CA THR A 25 2.41 -5.83 -8.31
C THR A 25 3.68 -5.61 -7.53
N ALA A 26 3.87 -6.31 -6.43
CA ALA A 26 5.12 -6.25 -5.71
C ALA A 26 6.26 -6.71 -6.61
N ALA A 27 7.22 -5.82 -6.84
CA ALA A 27 8.41 -6.08 -7.64
C ALA A 27 9.43 -6.92 -6.87
N CYS A 28 9.34 -6.91 -5.53
CA CYS A 28 10.28 -7.56 -4.65
C CYS A 28 9.57 -8.41 -3.59
N SER A 29 10.08 -9.63 -3.38
CA SER A 29 9.59 -10.50 -2.32
C SER A 29 10.20 -10.10 -0.97
N LYS A 30 9.43 -9.45 -0.10
CA LYS A 30 9.81 -9.21 1.29
C LYS A 30 9.27 -10.32 2.19
N LYS A 31 10.18 -11.03 2.85
CA LYS A 31 9.81 -11.98 3.92
C LYS A 31 9.16 -11.19 5.06
N ALA A 32 7.90 -11.50 5.37
CA ALA A 32 7.26 -11.02 6.59
C ALA A 32 8.09 -11.43 7.80
N SER A 33 8.49 -10.46 8.62
CA SER A 33 9.02 -10.72 9.95
C SER A 33 7.97 -10.33 10.98
N GLY A 34 7.35 -11.33 11.59
CA GLY A 34 6.45 -11.17 12.75
C GLY A 34 5.08 -10.58 12.41
N ARG A 35 4.98 -9.25 12.37
CA ARG A 35 3.70 -8.50 12.21
C ARG A 35 3.51 -7.89 10.83
N ASP A 36 4.54 -7.97 10.00
CA ASP A 36 4.53 -7.43 8.64
C ASP A 36 3.81 -8.34 7.65
N LEU A 37 3.30 -7.74 6.59
CA LEU A 37 2.68 -8.46 5.48
C LEU A 37 3.75 -9.19 4.67
N ALA A 38 3.53 -10.48 4.41
CA ALA A 38 4.42 -11.27 3.59
C ALA A 38 4.12 -10.89 2.15
N VAL A 39 4.92 -10.01 1.58
CA VAL A 39 4.72 -9.56 0.20
C VAL A 39 5.59 -10.44 -0.68
N GLN A 40 4.99 -11.25 -1.55
CA GLN A 40 5.72 -11.98 -2.59
C GLN A 40 5.89 -11.14 -3.85
N VAL A 41 6.99 -11.36 -4.58
CA VAL A 41 7.10 -10.84 -5.94
C VAL A 41 5.95 -11.40 -6.78
N GLY A 42 5.23 -10.55 -7.51
CA GLY A 42 4.02 -10.95 -8.20
C GLY A 42 2.72 -10.83 -7.39
N GLU A 43 2.80 -10.43 -6.10
CA GLU A 43 1.61 -10.21 -5.29
C GLU A 43 0.95 -8.88 -5.63
N ILE A 44 -0.38 -8.90 -5.76
CA ILE A 44 -1.17 -7.72 -6.10
C ILE A 44 -1.63 -7.04 -4.81
N LEU A 45 -1.30 -5.76 -4.68
CA LEU A 45 -1.72 -4.89 -3.58
C LEU A 45 -2.53 -3.72 -4.13
N ASP A 46 -3.62 -3.38 -3.45
CA ASP A 46 -4.50 -2.28 -3.84
C ASP A 46 -3.93 -0.95 -3.33
N VAL A 47 -3.39 -0.11 -4.21
CA VAL A 47 -2.91 1.23 -3.85
C VAL A 47 -4.08 2.16 -3.67
N ILE A 48 -4.12 2.78 -2.50
CA ILE A 48 -5.21 3.66 -2.08
C ILE A 48 -4.76 5.12 -2.15
N SER A 49 -3.51 5.39 -1.77
CA SER A 49 -2.93 6.70 -1.98
C SER A 49 -1.41 6.65 -1.95
N ASN A 50 -0.78 7.61 -2.59
CA ASN A 50 0.59 7.98 -2.24
C ASN A 50 0.57 8.75 -0.91
N SER A 51 1.53 8.45 -0.04
CA SER A 51 1.86 9.25 1.13
C SER A 51 2.98 10.22 0.73
N GLU A 52 3.10 11.34 1.42
CA GLU A 52 4.21 12.26 1.20
C GLU A 52 5.53 11.55 1.59
N SER A 53 6.55 11.63 0.72
CA SER A 53 7.89 11.00 0.84
C SER A 53 7.99 9.55 0.31
N ASP A 54 7.91 9.35 -1.02
CA ASP A 54 8.29 8.11 -1.73
C ASP A 54 7.60 6.81 -1.26
N LYS A 55 6.44 6.96 -0.62
CA LYS A 55 5.69 5.86 -0.04
C LYS A 55 4.32 5.74 -0.66
N LEU A 56 3.96 4.52 -1.00
CA LEU A 56 2.65 4.15 -1.49
C LEU A 56 1.91 3.39 -0.41
N ILE A 57 0.70 3.81 -0.13
CA ILE A 57 -0.19 3.14 0.81
C ILE A 57 -0.95 2.10 0.02
N CYS A 58 -0.73 0.84 0.39
CA CYS A 58 -1.40 -0.29 -0.20
C CYS A 58 -2.24 -1.00 0.83
N ARG A 59 -3.29 -1.66 0.35
CA ARG A 59 -4.14 -2.54 1.12
C ARG A 59 -4.07 -3.95 0.57
N ASN A 60 -4.00 -4.93 1.46
CA ASN A 60 -4.09 -6.33 1.10
C ASN A 60 -5.55 -6.84 1.11
N LYS A 61 -5.76 -8.06 0.62
CA LYS A 61 -7.09 -8.72 0.64
C LYS A 61 -7.64 -8.95 2.05
N GLU A 62 -6.80 -8.97 3.08
CA GLU A 62 -7.24 -9.08 4.48
C GLU A 62 -7.78 -7.75 5.03
N GLY A 63 -7.58 -6.62 4.32
CA GLY A 63 -8.01 -5.29 4.76
C GLY A 63 -6.98 -4.49 5.55
N LYS A 64 -5.74 -4.99 5.62
CA LYS A 64 -4.61 -4.30 6.25
C LYS A 64 -4.00 -3.29 5.33
N TYR A 65 -3.72 -2.11 5.88
CA TYR A 65 -3.07 -0.99 5.20
C TYR A 65 -1.61 -0.91 5.61
N ASN A 66 -0.70 -0.90 4.65
CA ASN A 66 0.73 -0.73 4.86
C ASN A 66 1.31 0.28 3.86
N ASP A 67 2.32 1.03 4.28
CA ASP A 67 3.16 1.80 3.37
C ASP A 67 4.28 0.93 2.81
N ILE A 68 4.38 0.87 1.49
CA ILE A 68 5.55 0.35 0.78
C ILE A 68 6.29 1.51 0.14
N TYR A 69 7.59 1.36 -0.08
CA TYR A 69 8.35 2.32 -0.87
C TYR A 69 8.06 2.10 -2.36
N ASP A 70 8.12 3.17 -3.15
CA ASP A 70 7.96 3.12 -4.61
C ASP A 70 8.94 2.09 -5.25
N ASP A 71 10.15 1.94 -4.71
CA ASP A 71 11.14 0.93 -5.14
C ASP A 71 10.67 -0.53 -4.98
N ILE A 72 9.69 -0.81 -4.11
CA ILE A 72 9.16 -2.15 -3.85
C ILE A 72 7.94 -2.47 -4.72
N GLY A 73 7.16 -1.45 -5.11
CA GLY A 73 5.99 -1.63 -5.96
C GLY A 73 6.35 -1.41 -7.42
N ASP A 74 6.08 -2.36 -8.31
CA ASP A 74 6.05 -2.09 -9.75
C ASP A 74 4.74 -1.30 -10.04
N GLY A 75 4.69 -0.07 -9.51
CA GLY A 75 3.67 0.88 -9.81
C GLY A 75 4.01 1.48 -11.15
N LYS A 76 3.45 0.90 -12.21
CA LYS A 76 3.51 1.48 -13.55
C LYS A 76 2.88 2.87 -13.50
N LEU A 77 3.68 3.89 -13.18
CA LEU A 77 3.37 5.30 -13.29
C LEU A 77 3.24 5.56 -14.79
N SER A 78 2.07 5.22 -15.32
CA SER A 78 1.56 5.76 -16.57
C SER A 78 1.32 7.24 -16.34
N LYS A 79 2.40 8.02 -16.25
CA LYS A 79 2.34 9.45 -16.56
C LYS A 79 1.95 9.51 -18.03
N TYR A 80 0.72 9.97 -18.26
CA TYR A 80 0.26 10.47 -19.55
C TYR A 80 1.26 11.49 -20.12
#